data_AF-A0A0E3KXZ6-F1
#
_entry.id   AF-A0A0E3KXZ6-F1
#
_cell.length_a   1.000
_cell.length_b   1.000
_cell.length_c   1.000
_cell.angle_alpha   90.00
_cell.angle_beta   90.00
_cell.angle_gamma   90.00
#
_symmetry.space_group_name_H-M   'P 1'
#
loop_
_entity.id
_entity.type
_entity.pdbx_description
1 polymer ?
#
loop_
_entity_poly.entity_id
_entity_poly.type
_entity_poly.pdbx_seq_one_letter_code
_entity_poly.pdbx_strand_id
1 'polypeptide(L)'
;MGILPEFKGIAVHDGWKPYNSYECDHALCNAHLQRELTGIEENYKQQWAKEMNELLTEMKKYTDECKEQVKDLDFEQIKVLEERFDAVVMKGIEENPPSLNPEKQGKRGKNPKTKARNLLDRFIENKKQILRFLNDLRVPFENNQAERDIRMMKLQQKISGTFRTIQGAEAFCRIRAYISTIKKNGFNVIDAILAALKGAPLLF
;
A
#
# COMPACT_ATOMS: atom_id res chain seq x y z
N MET A 1 6.09 -13.96 -15.66
CA MET A 1 6.28 -13.31 -14.35
C MET A 1 6.04 -14.37 -13.28
N GLY A 2 7.07 -14.78 -12.54
CA GLY A 2 7.01 -15.88 -11.56
C GLY A 2 7.30 -15.44 -10.12
N ILE A 3 6.88 -14.22 -9.75
CA ILE A 3 7.20 -13.61 -8.45
C ILE A 3 6.21 -14.08 -7.36
N LEU A 4 4.97 -14.40 -7.73
CA LEU A 4 3.91 -14.91 -6.84
C LEU A 4 3.12 -16.08 -7.46
N PRO A 5 3.78 -17.14 -7.98
CA PRO A 5 3.11 -18.18 -8.76
C PRO A 5 2.10 -19.01 -7.94
N GLU A 6 2.35 -19.15 -6.63
CA GLU A 6 1.55 -19.99 -5.73
C GLU A 6 0.85 -19.19 -4.64
N PHE A 7 0.99 -17.86 -4.64
CA PHE A 7 0.41 -17.02 -3.60
C PHE A 7 -1.10 -16.87 -3.80
N LYS A 8 -1.89 -17.38 -2.85
CA LYS A 8 -3.37 -17.30 -2.85
C LYS A 8 -3.93 -16.33 -1.81
N GLY A 9 -3.08 -15.52 -1.19
CA GLY A 9 -3.49 -14.51 -0.21
C GLY A 9 -3.88 -13.17 -0.85
N ILE A 10 -3.93 -12.14 0.00
CA ILE A 10 -4.23 -10.77 -0.42
C ILE A 10 -2.91 -9.98 -0.51
N ALA A 11 -2.54 -9.55 -1.71
CA ALA A 11 -1.36 -8.74 -1.95
C ALA A 11 -1.68 -7.25 -1.74
N VAL A 12 -1.04 -6.62 -0.76
CA VAL A 12 -1.12 -5.17 -0.54
C VAL A 12 0.00 -4.48 -1.32
N HIS A 13 -0.32 -3.55 -2.21
CA HIS A 13 0.68 -2.88 -3.04
C HIS A 13 0.37 -1.40 -3.31
N ASP A 14 1.35 -0.68 -3.87
CA ASP A 14 1.29 0.76 -4.18
C ASP A 14 0.32 1.15 -5.30
N GLY A 15 -0.21 0.17 -6.04
CA GLY A 15 -1.15 0.39 -7.14
C GLY A 15 -0.49 0.44 -8.51
N TRP A 16 0.74 -0.05 -8.64
CA TRP A 16 1.37 -0.21 -9.95
C TRP A 16 0.63 -1.24 -10.80
N LYS A 17 0.06 -0.79 -11.93
CA LYS A 17 -0.83 -1.59 -12.81
C LYS A 17 -0.33 -3.00 -13.17
N PRO A 18 0.97 -3.25 -13.43
CA PRO A 18 1.46 -4.59 -13.72
C PRO A 18 1.20 -5.62 -12.61
N TYR A 19 1.03 -5.18 -11.35
CA TYR A 19 0.68 -6.09 -10.26
C TYR A 19 -0.69 -6.73 -10.42
N ASN A 20 -1.62 -6.10 -11.15
CA ASN A 20 -2.94 -6.66 -11.43
C ASN A 20 -2.90 -7.90 -12.33
N SER A 21 -1.72 -8.26 -12.88
CA SER A 21 -1.54 -9.49 -13.65
C SER A 21 -1.29 -10.74 -12.79
N TYR A 22 -1.09 -10.57 -11.48
CA TYR A 22 -0.91 -11.70 -10.57
C TYR A 22 -2.27 -12.31 -10.19
N GLU A 23 -2.35 -13.64 -10.19
CA GLU A 23 -3.56 -14.38 -9.85
C GLU A 23 -3.73 -14.51 -8.32
N CYS A 24 -3.95 -13.37 -7.65
CA CYS A 24 -4.25 -13.30 -6.22
C CYS A 24 -5.29 -12.21 -5.92
N ASP A 25 -5.75 -12.13 -4.68
CA ASP A 25 -6.56 -11.00 -4.24
C ASP A 25 -5.68 -9.76 -4.05
N HIS A 26 -6.24 -8.57 -4.27
CA HIS A 26 -5.51 -7.31 -4.20
C HIS A 26 -6.11 -6.35 -3.16
N ALA A 27 -5.21 -5.60 -2.52
CA ALA A 27 -5.51 -4.42 -1.72
C ALA A 27 -4.51 -3.30 -2.06
N LEU A 28 -4.93 -2.04 -1.92
CA LEU A 28 -4.04 -0.90 -2.11
C LEU A 28 -3.47 -0.41 -0.78
N CYS A 29 -2.20 -0.03 -0.81
CA CYS A 29 -1.52 0.60 0.30
C CYS A 29 -2.03 2.03 0.47
N ASN A 30 -2.86 2.27 1.49
CA ASN A 30 -3.46 3.57 1.71
C ASN A 30 -2.42 4.63 2.11
N ALA A 31 -1.28 4.26 2.70
CA ALA A 31 -0.20 5.21 2.98
C ALA A 31 0.36 5.89 1.70
N HIS A 32 0.36 5.19 0.56
CA HIS A 32 0.72 5.82 -0.73
C HIS A 32 -0.36 6.79 -1.19
N LEU A 33 -1.63 6.36 -1.13
CA LEU A 33 -2.77 7.19 -1.50
C LEU A 33 -2.85 8.46 -0.66
N GLN A 34 -2.64 8.37 0.66
CA GLN A 34 -2.62 9.52 1.56
C GLN A 34 -1.52 10.52 1.21
N ARG A 35 -0.31 10.08 0.84
CA ARG A 35 0.75 11.00 0.38
C ARG A 35 0.35 11.71 -0.91
N GLU A 36 -0.29 10.99 -1.84
CA GLU A 36 -0.78 11.61 -3.07
C GLU A 36 -1.93 12.59 -2.79
N LEU A 37 -2.86 12.26 -1.88
CA LEU A 37 -3.94 13.15 -1.43
C LEU A 37 -3.39 14.43 -0.79
N THR A 38 -2.43 14.32 0.13
CA THR A 38 -1.71 15.48 0.69
C THR A 38 -1.07 16.31 -0.42
N GLY A 39 -0.44 15.66 -1.40
CA GLY A 39 0.11 16.36 -2.56
C GLY A 39 -0.96 17.10 -3.38
N ILE A 40 -2.18 16.57 -3.48
CA ILE A 40 -3.30 17.25 -4.15
C ILE A 40 -3.80 18.44 -3.33
N GLU A 41 -4.02 18.24 -2.04
CA GLU A 41 -4.41 19.30 -1.09
C GLU A 41 -3.40 20.45 -1.10
N GLU A 42 -2.11 20.16 -0.91
CA GLU A 42 -1.09 21.19 -0.75
C GLU A 42 -0.85 21.99 -2.03
N ASN A 43 -0.77 21.31 -3.18
CA ASN A 43 -0.37 21.94 -4.45
C ASN A 43 -1.56 22.48 -5.27
N TYR A 44 -2.74 21.89 -5.12
CA TYR A 44 -3.92 22.24 -5.93
C TYR A 44 -5.10 22.75 -5.08
N LYS A 45 -4.98 22.75 -3.75
CA LYS A 45 -5.98 23.30 -2.81
C LYS A 45 -7.38 22.69 -2.97
N GLN A 46 -7.43 21.44 -3.43
CA GLN A 46 -8.69 20.73 -3.65
C GLN A 46 -9.19 20.10 -2.36
N GLN A 47 -10.46 20.36 -2.03
CA GLN A 47 -11.02 20.06 -0.73
C GLN A 47 -11.37 18.58 -0.59
N TRP A 48 -11.84 17.94 -1.66
CA TRP A 48 -12.10 16.50 -1.67
C TRP A 48 -10.88 15.66 -1.24
N ALA A 49 -9.67 16.11 -1.58
CA ALA A 49 -8.45 15.37 -1.27
C ALA A 49 -8.15 15.37 0.23
N LYS A 50 -8.37 16.52 0.89
CA LYS A 50 -8.28 16.66 2.34
C LYS A 50 -9.33 15.80 3.04
N GLU A 51 -10.59 15.94 2.64
CA GLU A 51 -11.70 15.18 3.22
C GLU A 51 -11.51 13.66 3.07
N MET A 52 -11.00 13.21 1.92
CA MET A 52 -10.72 11.79 1.68
C MET A 52 -9.58 11.29 2.59
N ASN A 53 -8.56 12.10 2.82
CA ASN A 53 -7.42 11.72 3.67
C ASN A 53 -7.84 11.61 5.14
N GLU A 54 -8.66 12.55 5.61
CA GLU A 54 -9.27 12.52 6.95
C GLU A 54 -10.17 11.29 7.11
N LEU A 55 -11.02 10.99 6.12
CA LEU A 55 -11.90 9.83 6.13
C LEU A 55 -11.12 8.50 6.16
N LEU A 56 -10.08 8.35 5.33
CA LEU A 56 -9.23 7.15 5.37
C LEU A 56 -8.55 6.97 6.73
N THR A 57 -8.15 8.07 7.37
CA THR A 57 -7.56 8.04 8.73
C THR A 57 -8.59 7.60 9.78
N GLU A 58 -9.83 8.08 9.67
CA GLU A 58 -10.94 7.65 10.53
C GLU A 58 -11.25 6.16 10.36
N MET A 59 -11.38 5.69 9.11
CA MET A 59 -11.59 4.27 8.80
C MET A 59 -10.48 3.40 9.37
N LYS A 60 -9.22 3.84 9.25
CA LYS A 60 -8.07 3.13 9.84
C LYS A 60 -8.23 3.02 11.35
N LYS A 61 -8.52 4.14 12.03
CA LYS A 61 -8.73 4.18 13.48
C LYS A 61 -9.83 3.21 13.92
N TYR A 62 -10.96 3.22 13.22
CA TYR A 62 -12.06 2.27 13.47
C TYR A 62 -11.58 0.80 13.37
N THR A 63 -10.87 0.45 12.29
CA THR A 63 -10.37 -0.93 12.13
C THR A 63 -9.29 -1.32 13.15
N ASP A 64 -8.47 -0.38 13.60
CA ASP A 64 -7.47 -0.62 14.64
C ASP A 64 -8.15 -0.86 16.00
N GLU A 65 -9.17 -0.08 16.36
CA GLU A 65 -9.96 -0.28 17.57
C GLU A 65 -10.67 -1.64 17.59
N CYS A 66 -11.24 -2.06 16.46
CA CYS A 66 -11.82 -3.41 16.33
C CYS A 66 -10.78 -4.51 16.56
N LYS A 67 -9.56 -4.36 16.02
CA LYS A 67 -8.47 -5.33 16.21
C LYS A 67 -7.99 -5.39 17.67
N GLU A 68 -7.78 -4.24 18.29
CA GLU A 68 -7.30 -4.15 19.68
C GLU A 68 -8.31 -4.71 20.67
N GLN A 69 -9.61 -4.48 20.43
CA GLN A 69 -10.69 -4.93 21.32
C GLN A 69 -11.25 -6.31 20.95
N VAL A 70 -10.71 -6.95 19.90
CA VAL A 70 -11.19 -8.22 19.33
C VAL A 70 -12.71 -8.17 19.09
N LYS A 71 -13.16 -7.06 18.52
CA LYS A 71 -14.56 -6.81 18.18
C LYS A 71 -14.82 -7.15 16.73
N ASP A 72 -16.00 -7.70 16.48
CA ASP A 72 -16.51 -7.87 15.14
C ASP A 72 -16.75 -6.52 14.46
N LEU A 73 -16.68 -6.53 13.14
CA LEU A 73 -16.99 -5.39 12.31
C LEU A 73 -18.50 -5.12 12.35
N ASP A 74 -18.87 -3.88 12.66
CA ASP A 74 -20.25 -3.41 12.61
C ASP A 74 -20.61 -3.05 11.15
N PHE A 75 -21.48 -3.86 10.57
CA PHE A 75 -21.92 -3.70 9.19
C PHE A 75 -22.56 -2.33 8.92
N GLU A 76 -23.33 -1.79 9.87
CA GLU A 76 -23.99 -0.50 9.66
C GLU A 76 -22.96 0.63 9.70
N GLN A 77 -22.00 0.56 10.61
CA GLN A 77 -20.89 1.51 10.67
C GLN A 77 -20.02 1.47 9.41
N ILE A 78 -19.70 0.28 8.89
CA ILE A 78 -18.97 0.13 7.62
C ILE A 78 -19.73 0.78 6.48
N LYS A 79 -21.03 0.50 6.36
CA LYS A 79 -21.87 1.07 5.30
C LYS A 79 -21.87 2.59 5.35
N VAL A 80 -21.99 3.20 6.53
CA VAL A 80 -21.90 4.66 6.70
C VAL A 80 -20.54 5.20 6.24
N LEU A 81 -19.44 4.50 6.55
CA LEU A 81 -18.11 4.90 6.10
C LEU A 81 -17.96 4.77 4.56
N GLU A 82 -18.51 3.73 3.95
CA GLU A 82 -18.51 3.54 2.50
C GLU A 82 -19.36 4.58 1.75
N GLU A 83 -20.51 4.97 2.32
CA GLU A 83 -21.36 6.04 1.77
C GLU A 83 -20.65 7.40 1.83
N ARG A 84 -19.94 7.69 2.94
CA ARG A 84 -19.10 8.90 3.07
C ARG A 84 -17.97 8.89 2.06
N PHE A 85 -17.36 7.74 1.79
CA PHE A 85 -16.33 7.61 0.75
C PHE A 85 -16.87 8.02 -0.61
N ASP A 86 -18.05 7.51 -0.98
CA ASP A 86 -18.69 7.84 -2.26
C ASP A 86 -19.05 9.32 -2.34
N ALA A 87 -19.54 9.91 -1.26
CA ALA A 87 -19.85 11.35 -1.20
C ALA A 87 -18.59 12.21 -1.46
N VAL A 88 -17.44 11.85 -0.87
CA VAL A 88 -16.19 12.57 -1.11
C VAL A 88 -15.68 12.36 -2.54
N VAL A 89 -15.83 11.16 -3.11
CA VAL A 89 -15.52 10.90 -4.53
C VAL A 89 -16.39 11.78 -5.44
N MET A 90 -17.68 11.94 -5.14
CA MET A 90 -18.58 12.81 -5.91
C MET A 90 -18.12 14.28 -5.86
N LYS A 91 -17.75 14.80 -4.69
CA LYS A 91 -17.13 16.13 -4.58
C LYS A 91 -15.86 16.24 -5.44
N GLY A 92 -15.02 15.20 -5.42
CA GLY A 92 -13.83 15.16 -6.26
C GLY A 92 -14.14 15.23 -7.75
N ILE A 93 -15.23 14.61 -8.20
CA ILE A 93 -15.70 14.68 -9.59
C ILE A 93 -16.16 16.09 -9.95
N GLU A 94 -16.89 16.76 -9.05
CA GLU A 94 -17.33 18.15 -9.22
C GLU A 94 -16.15 19.14 -9.27
N GLU A 95 -15.13 18.94 -8.44
CA GLU A 95 -13.90 19.74 -8.46
C GLU A 95 -12.98 19.41 -9.65
N ASN A 96 -13.14 18.24 -10.28
CA ASN A 96 -12.31 17.77 -11.39
C ASN A 96 -13.12 17.24 -12.59
N PRO A 97 -13.89 18.11 -13.28
CA PRO A 97 -14.62 17.70 -14.47
C PRO A 97 -13.68 17.23 -15.60
N PRO A 98 -14.13 16.29 -16.46
CA PRO A 98 -13.29 15.61 -17.46
C PRO A 98 -12.54 16.52 -18.45
N SER A 99 -12.98 17.76 -18.63
CA SER A 99 -12.44 18.73 -19.60
C SER A 99 -11.32 19.62 -19.06
N LEU A 100 -10.99 19.56 -17.77
CA LEU A 100 -10.01 20.45 -17.15
C LEU A 100 -8.57 19.95 -17.27
N ASN A 101 -7.97 20.03 -18.47
CA ASN A 101 -6.52 20.27 -18.51
C ASN A 101 -6.22 21.59 -19.24
N PRO A 102 -6.17 22.72 -18.50
CA PRO A 102 -5.85 24.02 -19.09
C PRO A 102 -4.39 24.14 -19.57
N GLU A 103 -3.47 23.33 -19.05
CA GLU A 103 -2.02 23.48 -19.31
C GLU A 103 -1.55 22.98 -20.69
N LYS A 104 -2.41 22.27 -21.46
CA LYS A 104 -2.02 21.67 -22.75
C LYS A 104 -3.08 21.80 -23.86
N GLN A 105 -3.88 22.85 -23.86
CA GLN A 105 -4.72 23.16 -25.02
C GLN A 105 -3.83 23.35 -26.28
N GLY A 106 -4.09 22.59 -27.35
CA GLY A 106 -3.46 22.80 -28.67
C GLY A 106 -2.34 21.85 -29.12
N LYS A 107 -2.02 20.76 -28.39
CA LYS A 107 -1.07 19.73 -28.88
C LYS A 107 -1.81 18.53 -29.48
N ARG A 108 -1.28 17.95 -30.56
CA ARG A 108 -1.85 16.77 -31.25
C ARG A 108 -1.89 15.57 -30.30
N GLY A 109 -3.06 14.97 -30.09
CA GLY A 109 -3.27 13.82 -29.20
C GLY A 109 -4.29 14.09 -28.09
N LYS A 110 -4.60 13.08 -27.26
CA LYS A 110 -5.50 13.23 -26.10
C LYS A 110 -4.81 14.09 -25.04
N ASN A 111 -5.47 15.15 -24.57
CA ASN A 111 -4.96 15.94 -23.45
C ASN A 111 -4.76 15.04 -22.22
N PRO A 112 -3.59 15.08 -21.56
CA PRO A 112 -3.39 14.30 -20.35
C PRO A 112 -4.35 14.77 -19.27
N LYS A 113 -4.79 13.86 -18.39
CA LYS A 113 -5.58 14.24 -17.20
C LYS A 113 -4.67 14.92 -16.17
N THR A 114 -5.23 15.77 -15.31
CA THR A 114 -4.50 16.36 -14.17
C THR A 114 -4.09 15.28 -13.16
N LYS A 115 -3.13 15.59 -12.29
CA LYS A 115 -2.74 14.67 -11.20
C LYS A 115 -3.94 14.32 -10.31
N ALA A 116 -4.74 15.32 -9.93
CA ALA A 116 -5.95 15.15 -9.14
C ALA A 116 -6.95 14.22 -9.83
N ARG A 117 -7.24 14.44 -11.13
CA ARG A 117 -8.15 13.57 -11.89
C ARG A 117 -7.63 12.13 -11.99
N ASN A 118 -6.34 11.92 -12.21
CA ASN A 118 -5.74 10.58 -12.25
C ASN A 118 -5.82 9.86 -10.89
N LEU A 119 -5.66 10.58 -9.78
CA LEU A 119 -5.84 10.02 -8.44
C LEU A 119 -7.32 9.68 -8.21
N LEU A 120 -8.23 10.60 -8.49
CA LEU A 120 -9.67 10.39 -8.37
C LEU A 120 -10.16 9.19 -9.19
N ASP A 121 -9.73 9.06 -10.45
CA ASP A 121 -10.08 7.91 -11.28
C ASP A 121 -9.59 6.59 -10.63
N ARG A 122 -8.42 6.58 -9.99
CA ARG A 122 -7.96 5.40 -9.23
C ARG A 122 -8.84 5.10 -8.02
N PHE A 123 -9.33 6.12 -7.32
CA PHE A 123 -10.27 5.95 -6.20
C PHE A 123 -11.60 5.33 -6.67
N ILE A 124 -12.10 5.77 -7.82
CA ILE A 124 -13.32 5.23 -8.44
C ILE A 124 -13.09 3.77 -8.90
N GLU A 125 -12.04 3.53 -9.70
CA GLU A 125 -11.76 2.24 -10.31
C GLU A 125 -11.41 1.15 -9.27
N ASN A 126 -10.75 1.53 -8.17
CA ASN A 126 -10.19 0.59 -7.20
C ASN A 126 -10.82 0.70 -5.81
N LYS A 127 -12.04 1.24 -5.68
CA LYS A 127 -12.75 1.39 -4.39
C LYS A 127 -12.66 0.12 -3.54
N LYS A 128 -12.95 -1.04 -4.13
CA LYS A 128 -12.91 -2.35 -3.45
C LYS A 128 -11.53 -2.67 -2.86
N GLN A 129 -10.46 -2.43 -3.61
CA GLN A 129 -9.09 -2.72 -3.19
C GLN A 129 -8.59 -1.70 -2.16
N ILE A 130 -9.03 -0.44 -2.24
CA ILE A 130 -8.72 0.62 -1.28
C ILE A 130 -9.37 0.33 0.07
N LEU A 131 -10.65 -0.03 0.07
CA LEU A 131 -11.46 -0.27 1.27
C LEU A 131 -11.39 -1.72 1.79
N ARG A 132 -10.54 -2.57 1.23
CA ARG A 132 -10.48 -3.98 1.64
C ARG A 132 -10.12 -4.15 3.12
N PHE A 133 -9.26 -3.29 3.67
CA PHE A 133 -8.91 -3.31 5.10
C PHE A 133 -10.10 -3.02 6.03
N LEU A 134 -11.13 -2.31 5.52
CA LEU A 134 -12.34 -1.99 6.27
C LEU A 134 -13.26 -3.20 6.43
N ASN A 135 -13.23 -4.12 5.45
CA ASN A 135 -14.10 -5.30 5.40
C ASN A 135 -13.38 -6.60 5.82
N ASP A 136 -12.03 -6.62 5.81
CA ASP A 136 -11.22 -7.75 6.23
C ASP A 136 -10.06 -7.27 7.13
N LEU A 137 -10.20 -7.46 8.44
CA LEU A 137 -9.23 -7.01 9.45
C LEU A 137 -7.85 -7.69 9.31
N ARG A 138 -7.74 -8.79 8.55
CA ARG A 138 -6.44 -9.42 8.26
C ARG A 138 -5.62 -8.59 7.26
N VAL A 139 -6.28 -7.75 6.47
CA VAL A 139 -5.63 -6.86 5.51
C VAL A 139 -5.15 -5.59 6.24
N PRO A 140 -3.85 -5.27 6.20
CA PRO A 140 -3.35 -4.05 6.79
C PRO A 140 -3.72 -2.83 5.93
N PHE A 141 -3.90 -1.67 6.57
CA PHE A 141 -4.12 -0.38 5.90
C PHE A 141 -2.93 0.03 5.02
N GLU A 142 -1.72 -0.35 5.42
CA GLU A 142 -0.46 0.04 4.79
C GLU A 142 0.46 -1.17 4.55
N ASN A 143 1.36 -1.04 3.58
CA ASN A 143 2.38 -2.04 3.25
C ASN A 143 3.78 -1.67 3.79
N ASN A 144 3.83 -0.86 4.84
CA ASN A 144 5.09 -0.32 5.38
C ASN A 144 6.10 -1.41 5.78
N GLN A 145 5.62 -2.59 6.21
CA GLN A 145 6.51 -3.67 6.59
C GLN A 145 7.29 -4.22 5.40
N ALA A 146 6.64 -4.45 4.25
CA ALA A 146 7.33 -4.91 3.05
C ALA A 146 8.32 -3.86 2.55
N GLU A 147 7.95 -2.57 2.59
CA GLU A 147 8.85 -1.46 2.25
C GLU A 147 10.08 -1.45 3.17
N ARG A 148 9.90 -1.61 4.49
CA ARG A 148 11.01 -1.68 5.46
C ARG A 148 11.90 -2.90 5.23
N ASP A 149 11.31 -4.05 4.91
CA ASP A 149 12.06 -5.28 4.63
C ASP A 149 12.95 -5.11 3.38
N ILE A 150 12.43 -4.48 2.32
CA ILE A 150 13.17 -4.22 1.07
C ILE A 150 14.18 -3.07 1.21
N ARG A 151 13.93 -2.10 2.11
CA ARG A 151 14.78 -0.91 2.30
C ARG A 151 16.25 -1.23 2.50
N MET A 152 16.58 -2.36 3.12
CA MET A 152 17.96 -2.74 3.37
C MET A 152 18.75 -3.06 2.09
N MET A 153 18.07 -3.54 1.04
CA MET A 153 18.67 -3.68 -0.29
C MET A 153 19.08 -2.32 -0.84
N LYS A 154 18.21 -1.31 -0.72
CA LYS A 154 18.50 0.07 -1.15
C LYS A 154 19.57 0.73 -0.31
N LEU A 155 19.61 0.46 1.00
CA LEU A 155 20.65 0.97 1.88
C LEU A 155 22.02 0.38 1.53
N GLN A 156 22.08 -0.93 1.25
CA GLN A 156 23.31 -1.57 0.77
C GLN A 156 23.78 -0.90 -0.54
N GLN A 157 22.88 -0.68 -1.50
CA GLN A 157 23.24 -0.02 -2.76
C GLN A 157 23.78 1.40 -2.54
N LYS A 158 23.18 2.14 -1.61
CA LYS A 158 23.58 3.51 -1.28
C LYS A 158 24.96 3.59 -0.62
N ILE A 159 25.25 2.69 0.32
CA ILE A 159 26.47 2.75 1.15
C ILE A 159 27.63 1.97 0.51
N SER A 160 27.34 0.81 -0.05
CA SER A 160 28.34 -0.17 -0.48
C SER A 160 28.32 -0.45 -1.99
N GLY A 161 27.48 0.25 -2.76
CA GLY A 161 27.32 0.02 -4.19
C GLY A 161 26.58 -1.29 -4.49
N THR A 162 26.61 -1.75 -5.74
CA THR A 162 25.93 -2.97 -6.15
C THR A 162 26.69 -4.24 -5.74
N PHE A 163 25.98 -5.37 -5.71
CA PHE A 163 26.63 -6.67 -5.53
C PHE A 163 27.48 -7.03 -6.76
N ARG A 164 28.68 -7.54 -6.52
CA ARG A 164 29.58 -8.00 -7.60
C ARG A 164 29.12 -9.30 -8.26
N THR A 165 28.35 -10.12 -7.53
CA THR A 165 27.85 -11.42 -7.99
C THR A 165 26.40 -11.62 -7.57
N ILE A 166 25.66 -12.44 -8.33
CA ILE A 166 24.28 -12.81 -8.01
C ILE A 166 24.25 -13.58 -6.68
N GLN A 167 25.22 -14.47 -6.45
CA GLN A 167 25.32 -15.26 -5.22
C GLN A 167 25.47 -14.37 -3.97
N GLY A 168 26.19 -13.24 -4.08
CA GLY A 168 26.27 -12.27 -3.00
C GLY A 168 24.93 -11.60 -2.70
N ALA A 169 24.16 -11.27 -3.74
CA ALA A 169 22.81 -10.73 -3.59
C ALA A 169 21.84 -11.76 -2.99
N GLU A 170 21.91 -13.02 -3.41
CA GLU A 170 21.10 -14.13 -2.88
C GLU A 170 21.41 -14.39 -1.40
N ALA A 171 22.69 -14.43 -1.02
CA ALA A 171 23.11 -14.59 0.37
C ALA A 171 22.58 -13.43 1.23
N PHE A 172 22.69 -12.20 0.75
CA PHE A 172 22.13 -11.03 1.42
C PHE A 172 20.61 -11.16 1.61
N CYS A 173 19.88 -11.48 0.53
CA CYS A 173 18.44 -11.68 0.58
C CYS A 173 18.05 -12.79 1.58
N ARG A 174 18.76 -13.92 1.58
CA ARG A 174 18.50 -15.05 2.48
C ARG A 174 18.68 -14.66 3.94
N ILE A 175 19.77 -13.98 4.28
CA ILE A 175 20.04 -13.51 5.66
C ILE A 175 18.97 -12.51 6.09
N ARG A 176 18.62 -11.56 5.23
CA ARG A 176 17.59 -10.55 5.50
C ARG A 176 16.21 -11.15 5.66
N ALA A 177 15.86 -12.13 4.81
CA ALA A 177 14.61 -12.88 4.89
C ALA A 177 14.51 -13.62 6.22
N TYR A 178 15.56 -14.37 6.60
CA TYR A 178 15.62 -15.07 7.89
C TYR A 178 15.40 -14.10 9.07
N ILE A 179 16.14 -12.99 9.12
CA ILE A 179 15.99 -11.98 10.18
C ILE A 179 14.56 -11.40 10.20
N SER A 180 13.97 -11.13 9.05
CA SER A 180 12.59 -10.61 8.95
C SER A 180 11.59 -11.64 9.51
N THR A 181 11.73 -12.92 9.16
CA THR A 181 10.89 -14.01 9.67
C THR A 181 11.00 -14.15 11.19
N ILE A 182 12.21 -14.10 11.74
CA ILE A 182 12.44 -14.17 13.19
C ILE A 182 11.73 -13.03 13.93
N LYS A 183 11.88 -11.79 13.43
CA LYS A 183 11.21 -10.62 14.01
C LYS A 183 9.68 -10.73 13.94
N LYS A 184 9.15 -11.22 12.81
CA LYS A 184 7.70 -11.39 12.61
C LYS A 184 7.10 -12.40 13.59
N ASN A 185 7.87 -13.41 13.98
CA ASN A 185 7.47 -14.41 14.97
C ASN A 185 7.82 -14.02 16.41
N GLY A 186 8.28 -12.80 16.67
CA GLY A 186 8.54 -12.30 18.03
C GLY A 186 9.79 -12.87 18.71
N PHE A 187 10.68 -13.52 17.95
CA PHE A 187 11.89 -14.13 18.50
C PHE A 187 13.09 -13.16 18.54
N ASN A 188 14.02 -13.43 19.44
CA ASN A 188 15.28 -12.69 19.51
C ASN A 188 16.17 -13.01 18.29
N VAL A 189 16.59 -11.95 17.58
CA VAL A 189 17.38 -12.08 16.34
C VAL A 189 18.78 -12.63 16.59
N ILE A 190 19.44 -12.24 17.67
CA ILE A 190 20.80 -12.69 17.98
C ILE A 190 20.78 -14.18 18.32
N ASP A 191 19.83 -14.62 19.15
CA ASP A 191 19.68 -16.02 19.50
C ASP A 191 19.38 -16.88 18.27
N ALA A 192 18.51 -16.40 17.39
CA ALA A 192 18.18 -17.08 16.13
C ALA A 192 19.38 -17.19 15.17
N ILE A 193 20.23 -16.16 15.10
CA ILE A 193 21.46 -16.19 14.31
C ILE A 193 22.45 -17.20 14.92
N LEU A 194 22.62 -17.18 16.24
CA LEU A 194 23.48 -18.14 16.95
C LEU A 194 23.01 -19.58 16.73
N ALA A 195 21.70 -19.83 16.80
CA ALA A 195 21.12 -21.14 16.54
C ALA A 195 21.38 -21.60 15.09
N ALA A 196 21.20 -20.71 14.11
CA ALA A 196 21.50 -21.00 12.70
C ALA A 196 22.99 -21.33 12.48
N LEU A 197 23.90 -20.59 13.11
CA LEU A 197 25.35 -20.85 13.03
C LEU A 197 25.76 -22.16 13.71
N LYS A 198 25.00 -22.62 14.71
CA LYS A 198 25.15 -23.93 15.36
C LYS A 198 24.50 -25.08 14.58
N GLY A 199 23.94 -24.81 13.39
CA GLY A 199 23.27 -25.82 12.56
C GLY A 199 21.83 -26.14 12.98
N ALA A 200 21.23 -25.34 13.87
CA ALA A 200 19.86 -25.48 14.35
C ALA A 200 19.04 -24.20 14.06
N PRO A 201 18.81 -23.83 12.79
CA PRO A 201 18.03 -22.63 12.46
C PRO A 201 16.57 -22.79 12.89
N LEU A 202 15.93 -21.69 13.28
CA LEU A 202 14.49 -21.65 13.53
C LEU A 202 13.73 -21.67 12.20
N LEU A 203 12.82 -22.62 12.04
CA LEU A 203 12.02 -22.81 10.82
C LEU A 203 10.53 -22.61 11.16
N PHE A 204 9.78 -22.02 10.22
CA PHE A 204 8.36 -21.72 10.32
C PHE A 204 7.67 -22.11 9.02
#